data_AF-A0A1Q3GPQ9-F1
#
_entry.id   AF-A0A1Q3GPQ9-F1
#
_cell.length_a   1.000
_cell.length_b   1.000
_cell.length_c   1.000
_cell.angle_alpha   90.00
_cell.angle_beta   90.00
_cell.angle_gamma   90.00
#
_symmetry.space_group_name_H-M   'P 1'
#
loop_
_entity.id
_entity.type
_entity.pdbx_description
1 polymer ?
#
loop_
_entity_poly.entity_id
_entity_poly.type
_entity_poly.pdbx_seq_one_letter_code
_entity_poly.pdbx_strand_id
1 'polypeptide(L)'
;MIKPMKKTLYHIYEGLAILVIVVCFWVDPRPDHTHTISLEHTLESAREDSLFVSGSNFFNQMMKELGTSDEFYERLPRFYRLLRITKSTIRVLERHKIHIEQYPKDARDPVNTYFIQEKQGYKIKQVLDAYVDSLSRKFRDFTLPKFEKLLTGNKALYQKYEWFMPKDIVRLHFGHATVAEASALLTTKQYKVFRYALSIIKGLRGYSDIYLDYGCGPIPVLSGVFQTNNRIEVGDTLEADLVASGQFPYSRPKREFYAEVNGKRVMHNREGRIPVEFVASGKGKQYWTGLVRYCDKGTEYTKTFKIPYWVE
;
A
#
# COMPACT_ATOMS: atom_id res chain seq x y z
N MET A 1 -8.41 31.05 70.00
CA MET A 1 -7.02 30.55 70.10
C MET A 1 -6.98 29.14 69.53
N ILE A 2 -6.83 29.00 68.20
CA ILE A 2 -6.82 27.70 67.49
C ILE A 2 -5.36 27.42 67.10
N LYS A 3 -4.78 26.39 67.72
CA LYS A 3 -3.37 26.01 67.63
C LYS A 3 -2.93 25.67 66.19
N PRO A 4 -1.65 25.87 65.85
CA PRO A 4 -1.08 25.66 64.51
C PRO A 4 -0.84 24.17 64.19
N MET A 5 -1.85 23.31 64.31
CA MET A 5 -1.74 21.88 63.95
C MET A 5 -1.76 21.62 62.44
N LYS A 6 -2.27 22.56 61.64
CA LYS A 6 -2.43 22.36 60.18
C LYS A 6 -1.10 22.38 59.41
N LYS A 7 -0.07 23.07 59.91
CA LYS A 7 1.24 23.17 59.22
C LYS A 7 2.03 21.87 59.30
N THR A 8 1.95 21.15 60.42
CA THR A 8 2.70 19.90 60.62
C THR A 8 2.17 18.76 59.73
N LEU A 9 0.84 18.68 59.57
CA LEU A 9 0.21 17.65 58.73
C LEU A 9 0.59 17.82 57.25
N TYR A 10 0.69 19.08 56.79
CA TYR A 10 1.05 19.39 55.40
C TYR A 10 2.47 18.92 55.05
N HIS A 11 3.45 19.21 55.91
CA HIS A 11 4.84 18.81 55.65
C HIS A 11 5.06 17.29 55.70
N ILE A 12 4.25 16.55 56.47
CA ILE A 12 4.29 15.08 56.48
C ILE A 12 3.77 14.54 55.14
N TYR A 13 2.68 15.10 54.61
CA TYR A 13 2.16 14.74 53.29
C TYR A 13 3.14 15.06 52.16
N GLU A 14 3.79 16.22 52.22
CA GLU A 14 4.80 16.64 51.25
C GLU A 14 6.02 15.71 51.27
N GLY A 15 6.50 15.33 52.45
CA GLY A 15 7.59 14.36 52.60
C GLY A 15 7.22 12.96 52.07
N LEU A 16 5.99 12.49 52.34
CA LEU A 16 5.47 11.23 51.79
C LEU A 16 5.34 11.26 50.26
N ALA A 17 4.86 12.38 49.70
CA ALA A 17 4.72 12.54 48.26
C ALA A 17 6.09 12.51 47.56
N ILE A 18 7.08 13.22 48.10
CA ILE A 18 8.46 13.19 47.58
C ILE A 18 9.04 11.78 47.69
N LEU A 19 8.82 11.09 48.80
CA LEU A 19 9.30 9.71 48.98
C LEU A 19 8.66 8.74 47.99
N VAL A 20 7.35 8.85 47.73
CA VAL A 20 6.67 8.07 46.70
C VAL A 20 7.23 8.37 45.32
N ILE A 21 7.48 9.64 45.00
CA ILE A 21 8.12 10.03 43.73
C ILE A 21 9.50 9.40 43.60
N VAL A 22 10.35 9.51 44.63
CA VAL A 22 11.69 8.90 44.63
C VAL A 22 11.62 7.39 44.46
N VAL A 23 10.71 6.70 45.17
CA VAL A 23 10.52 5.25 45.05
C VAL A 23 10.02 4.87 43.64
N CYS A 24 9.07 5.62 43.07
CA CYS A 24 8.60 5.40 41.70
C CYS A 24 9.68 5.61 40.64
N PHE A 25 10.65 6.50 40.88
CA PHE A 25 11.81 6.68 40.00
C PHE A 25 12.97 5.70 40.28
N TRP A 26 13.00 5.08 41.47
CA TRP A 26 14.00 4.07 41.85
C TRP A 26 13.62 2.65 41.46
N VAL A 27 12.32 2.35 41.40
CA VAL A 27 11.82 1.13 40.76
C VAL A 27 11.98 1.34 39.26
N ASP A 28 13.19 1.07 38.77
CA ASP A 28 13.52 1.08 37.35
C ASP A 28 12.47 0.21 36.65
N PRO A 29 11.52 0.80 35.88
CA PRO A 29 10.55 0.00 35.16
C PRO A 29 11.35 -0.73 34.11
N ARG A 30 11.76 -1.97 34.42
CA ARG A 30 12.44 -2.83 33.45
C ARG A 30 11.55 -2.83 32.23
N PRO A 31 12.00 -2.26 31.10
CA PRO A 31 11.15 -2.13 29.94
C PRO A 31 10.65 -3.52 29.59
N ASP A 32 9.34 -3.72 29.63
CA ASP A 32 8.76 -5.03 29.39
C ASP A 32 9.00 -5.41 27.92
N HIS A 33 10.01 -6.25 27.70
CA HIS A 33 10.46 -6.66 26.37
C HIS A 33 9.41 -7.51 25.63
N THR A 34 8.38 -8.00 26.33
CA THR A 34 7.34 -8.83 25.72
C THR A 34 6.61 -8.11 24.59
N HIS A 35 6.35 -6.80 24.73
CA HIS A 35 5.72 -6.00 23.67
C HIS A 35 6.60 -5.88 22.43
N THR A 36 7.90 -5.69 22.60
CA THR A 36 8.85 -5.58 21.48
C THR A 36 9.03 -6.91 20.77
N ILE A 37 9.01 -8.03 21.51
CA ILE A 37 9.08 -9.38 20.95
C ILE A 37 7.80 -9.69 20.14
N SER A 38 6.62 -9.34 20.65
CA SER A 38 5.36 -9.49 19.92
C SER A 38 5.35 -8.66 18.62
N LEU A 39 5.88 -7.43 18.68
CA LEU A 39 6.06 -6.59 17.49
C LEU A 39 7.05 -7.22 16.50
N GLU A 40 8.17 -7.74 16.98
CA GLU A 40 9.17 -8.45 16.16
C GLU A 40 8.52 -9.62 15.41
N HIS A 41 7.79 -10.49 16.10
CA HIS A 41 7.06 -11.60 15.47
C HIS A 41 6.04 -11.13 14.42
N THR A 42 5.27 -10.07 14.72
CA THR A 42 4.32 -9.49 13.76
C THR A 42 5.02 -8.96 12.52
N LEU A 43 6.17 -8.30 12.69
CA LEU A 43 6.98 -7.77 11.60
C LEU A 43 7.64 -8.88 10.78
N GLU A 44 8.07 -9.97 11.42
CA GLU A 44 8.60 -11.15 10.72
C GLU A 44 7.53 -11.82 9.86
N SER A 45 6.31 -12.01 10.39
CA SER A 45 5.19 -12.53 9.61
C SER A 45 4.87 -11.61 8.42
N ALA A 46 4.77 -10.29 8.63
CA ALA A 46 4.56 -9.33 7.54
C ALA A 46 5.72 -9.31 6.52
N ARG A 47 6.95 -9.56 6.97
CA ARG A 47 8.12 -9.71 6.10
C ARG A 47 8.01 -10.96 5.24
N GLU A 48 7.62 -12.09 5.83
CA GLU A 48 7.38 -13.36 5.13
C GLU A 48 6.27 -13.24 4.10
N ASP A 49 5.18 -12.56 4.41
CA ASP A 49 4.12 -12.27 3.44
C ASP A 49 4.62 -11.37 2.29
N SER A 50 5.56 -10.47 2.58
CA SER A 50 6.15 -9.55 1.59
C SER A 50 7.30 -10.16 0.79
N LEU A 51 7.78 -11.34 1.17
CA LEU A 51 8.92 -11.98 0.52
C LEU A 51 8.51 -12.45 -0.89
N PHE A 52 9.12 -11.83 -1.90
CA PHE A 52 9.12 -12.33 -3.28
C PHE A 52 9.97 -13.61 -3.38
N VAL A 53 9.54 -14.67 -2.71
CA VAL A 53 10.19 -15.97 -2.87
C VAL A 53 9.92 -16.43 -4.30
N SER A 54 10.98 -16.86 -4.97
CA SER A 54 10.90 -17.62 -6.20
C SER A 54 10.09 -18.88 -5.89
N GLY A 55 8.82 -18.92 -6.29
CA GLY A 55 7.87 -19.99 -5.92
C GLY A 55 6.63 -19.52 -5.18
N SER A 56 6.55 -18.25 -4.72
CA SER A 56 5.29 -17.69 -4.22
C SER A 56 4.23 -17.66 -5.33
N ASN A 57 2.96 -17.86 -4.97
CA ASN A 57 1.83 -17.79 -5.91
C ASN A 57 1.82 -16.46 -6.67
N PHE A 58 2.14 -15.36 -5.97
CA PHE A 58 2.29 -14.03 -6.58
C PHE A 58 3.38 -14.00 -7.66
N PHE A 59 4.59 -14.52 -7.37
CA PHE A 59 5.68 -14.54 -8.34
C PHE A 59 5.34 -15.43 -9.54
N ASN A 60 4.77 -16.61 -9.31
CA ASN A 60 4.39 -17.54 -10.37
C ASN A 60 3.27 -16.95 -11.25
N GLN A 61 2.26 -16.33 -10.64
CA GLN A 61 1.19 -15.65 -11.36
C GLN A 61 1.73 -14.46 -12.15
N MET A 62 2.62 -13.67 -11.57
CA MET A 62 3.28 -12.56 -12.25
C MET A 62 4.11 -13.03 -13.44
N MET A 63 4.92 -14.08 -13.29
CA MET A 63 5.69 -14.64 -14.39
C MET A 63 4.79 -15.22 -15.48
N LYS A 64 3.64 -15.82 -15.12
CA LYS A 64 2.64 -16.34 -16.06
C LYS A 64 1.94 -15.23 -16.84
N GLU A 65 1.51 -14.17 -16.15
CA GLU A 65 0.84 -13.03 -16.79
C GLU A 65 1.81 -12.25 -17.68
N LEU A 66 3.03 -12.04 -17.19
CA LEU A 66 4.04 -11.29 -17.92
C LEU A 66 4.64 -12.09 -19.10
N GLY A 67 4.79 -13.41 -18.98
CA GLY A 67 5.39 -14.27 -20.00
C GLY A 67 4.62 -14.37 -21.32
N THR A 68 3.47 -13.71 -21.45
CA THR A 68 2.62 -13.72 -22.66
C THR A 68 2.71 -12.45 -23.50
N SER A 69 3.48 -11.44 -23.07
CA SER A 69 3.58 -10.14 -23.73
C SER A 69 5.00 -9.85 -24.22
N ASP A 70 5.15 -9.36 -25.45
CA ASP A 70 6.45 -8.91 -25.99
C ASP A 70 7.07 -7.78 -25.16
N GLU A 71 6.24 -6.93 -24.53
CA GLU A 71 6.69 -5.88 -23.61
C GLU A 71 7.41 -6.44 -22.37
N PHE A 72 7.13 -7.69 -21.98
CA PHE A 72 7.80 -8.29 -20.84
C PHE A 72 9.25 -8.61 -21.12
N TYR A 73 9.60 -9.10 -22.31
CA TYR A 73 10.98 -9.40 -22.66
C TYR A 73 11.86 -8.16 -22.57
N GLU A 74 11.31 -6.98 -22.89
CA GLU A 74 11.99 -5.69 -22.72
C GLU A 74 12.13 -5.28 -21.23
N ARG A 75 11.16 -5.62 -20.38
CA ARG A 75 11.15 -5.27 -18.95
C ARG A 75 11.87 -6.27 -18.05
N LEU A 76 12.08 -7.50 -18.53
CA LEU A 76 12.69 -8.61 -17.80
C LEU A 76 14.10 -8.29 -17.25
N PRO A 77 15.02 -7.66 -18.01
CA PRO A 77 16.32 -7.26 -17.46
C PRO A 77 16.22 -6.28 -16.29
N ARG A 78 15.21 -5.39 -16.31
CA ARG A 78 14.97 -4.42 -15.23
C ARG A 78 14.41 -5.10 -13.99
N PHE A 79 13.51 -6.08 -14.18
CA PHE A 79 13.00 -6.92 -13.10
C PHE A 79 14.12 -7.70 -12.40
N TYR A 80 14.99 -8.40 -13.16
CA TYR A 80 16.14 -9.09 -12.57
C TYR A 80 17.11 -8.13 -11.85
N ARG A 81 17.29 -6.92 -12.38
CA ARG A 81 18.10 -5.90 -11.74
C ARG A 81 17.49 -5.46 -10.40
N LEU A 82 16.17 -5.28 -10.32
CA LEU A 82 15.45 -4.99 -9.08
C LEU A 82 15.62 -6.13 -8.06
N LEU A 83 15.40 -7.37 -8.48
CA LEU A 83 15.56 -8.54 -7.61
C LEU A 83 16.99 -8.62 -7.06
N ARG A 84 18.00 -8.37 -7.90
CA ARG A 84 19.41 -8.42 -7.49
C ARG A 84 19.72 -7.39 -6.41
N ILE A 85 19.32 -6.13 -6.60
CA ILE A 85 19.59 -5.07 -5.62
C ILE A 85 18.79 -5.31 -4.32
N THR A 86 17.52 -5.71 -4.41
CA THR A 86 16.69 -6.03 -3.25
C THR A 86 17.26 -7.20 -2.45
N LYS A 87 17.61 -8.32 -3.12
CA LYS A 87 18.22 -9.49 -2.45
C LYS A 87 19.56 -9.13 -1.80
N SER A 88 20.39 -8.32 -2.46
CA SER A 88 21.66 -7.87 -1.90
C SER A 88 21.47 -7.05 -0.63
N THR A 89 20.54 -6.09 -0.64
CA THR A 89 20.21 -5.27 0.54
C THR A 89 19.64 -6.12 1.69
N ILE A 90 18.67 -7.00 1.40
CA ILE A 90 18.08 -7.88 2.43
C ILE A 90 19.12 -8.79 3.06
N ARG A 91 20.01 -9.41 2.27
CA ARG A 91 21.11 -10.24 2.80
C ARG A 91 22.05 -9.48 3.73
N VAL A 92 22.30 -8.20 3.47
CA VAL A 92 23.10 -7.37 4.39
C VAL A 92 22.35 -7.18 5.71
N LEU A 93 21.09 -6.76 5.65
CA LEU A 93 20.28 -6.55 6.85
C LEU A 93 20.13 -7.83 7.68
N GLU A 94 19.89 -8.97 7.01
CA GLU A 94 19.73 -10.27 7.68
C GLU A 94 21.00 -10.71 8.41
N ARG A 95 22.18 -10.51 7.80
CA ARG A 95 23.45 -10.83 8.46
C ARG A 95 23.64 -10.04 9.75
N HIS A 96 23.29 -8.75 9.74
CA HIS A 96 23.37 -7.92 10.94
C HIS A 96 22.34 -8.33 11.99
N LYS A 97 21.14 -8.73 11.58
CA LYS A 97 20.07 -9.23 12.47
C LYS A 97 20.51 -10.52 13.16
N ILE A 98 20.95 -11.52 12.39
CA ILE A 98 21.47 -12.79 12.91
C ILE A 98 22.62 -12.58 13.88
N HIS A 99 23.50 -11.62 13.62
CA HIS A 99 24.62 -11.32 14.52
C HIS A 99 24.15 -10.83 15.89
N ILE A 100 23.21 -9.88 15.94
CA ILE A 100 22.73 -9.33 17.22
C ILE A 100 21.80 -10.28 17.97
N GLU A 101 21.09 -11.17 17.26
CA GLU A 101 20.18 -12.16 17.86
C GLU A 101 20.92 -13.26 18.65
N GLN A 102 22.25 -13.31 18.60
CA GLN A 102 23.08 -14.19 19.42
C GLN A 102 23.15 -13.76 20.90
N TYR A 103 22.72 -12.53 21.21
CA TYR A 103 22.78 -11.94 22.54
C TYR A 103 21.39 -11.90 23.21
N PRO A 104 21.30 -11.73 24.55
CA PRO A 104 20.03 -11.58 25.25
C PRO A 104 19.20 -10.42 24.68
N LYS A 105 17.89 -10.63 24.52
CA LYS A 105 16.96 -9.69 23.86
C LYS A 105 16.88 -8.32 24.55
N ASP A 106 17.15 -8.27 25.84
CA ASP A 106 17.17 -7.08 26.71
C ASP A 106 18.53 -6.34 26.73
N ALA A 107 19.61 -6.99 26.27
CA ALA A 107 20.95 -6.41 26.31
C ALA A 107 21.08 -5.18 25.38
N ARG A 108 21.78 -4.14 25.86
CA ARG A 108 22.05 -2.91 25.10
C ARG A 108 23.51 -2.80 24.66
N ASP A 109 24.44 -3.28 25.47
CA ASP A 109 25.88 -3.16 25.21
C ASP A 109 26.31 -3.79 23.88
N PRO A 110 25.81 -4.99 23.48
CA PRO A 110 26.15 -5.56 22.18
C PRO A 110 25.69 -4.68 21.00
N VAL A 111 24.51 -4.08 21.11
CA VAL A 111 23.93 -3.20 20.08
C VAL A 111 24.75 -1.93 19.94
N ASN A 112 25.06 -1.27 21.06
CA ASN A 112 25.88 -0.05 21.06
C ASN A 112 27.30 -0.34 20.53
N THR A 113 27.93 -1.42 20.99
CA THR A 113 29.27 -1.83 20.54
C THR A 113 29.27 -2.08 19.03
N TYR A 114 28.38 -2.96 18.55
CA TYR A 114 28.36 -3.37 17.15
C TYR A 114 27.93 -2.26 16.19
N PHE A 115 26.81 -1.59 16.46
CA PHE A 115 26.28 -0.61 15.51
C PHE A 115 26.94 0.76 15.62
N ILE A 116 27.34 1.19 16.82
CA ILE A 116 27.93 2.53 17.05
C ILE A 116 29.45 2.46 17.05
N GLN A 117 30.06 1.68 17.94
CA GLN A 117 31.52 1.68 18.12
C GLN A 117 32.24 1.06 16.92
N GLU A 118 31.79 -0.09 16.44
CA GLU A 118 32.30 -0.75 15.22
C GLU A 118 31.73 -0.17 13.92
N LYS A 119 30.86 0.83 14.04
CA LYS A 119 30.26 1.57 12.93
C LYS A 119 29.43 0.72 11.94
N GLN A 120 28.93 -0.44 12.35
CA GLN A 120 28.11 -1.28 11.44
C GLN A 120 26.77 -0.62 11.09
N GLY A 121 26.21 0.21 11.99
CA GLY A 121 24.97 0.94 11.74
C GLY A 121 25.12 1.98 10.60
N TYR A 122 26.30 2.59 10.46
CA TYR A 122 26.59 3.50 9.35
C TYR A 122 26.72 2.76 8.01
N LYS A 123 27.29 1.56 8.01
CA LYS A 123 27.34 0.71 6.81
C LYS A 123 25.93 0.30 6.37
N ILE A 124 25.06 -0.07 7.31
CA ILE A 124 23.65 -0.33 7.03
C ILE A 124 22.97 0.89 6.40
N LYS A 125 23.20 2.08 6.97
CA LYS A 125 22.69 3.34 6.41
C LYS A 125 23.15 3.55 4.97
N GLN A 126 24.44 3.40 4.69
CA GLN A 126 24.97 3.54 3.33
C GLN A 126 24.32 2.55 2.35
N VAL A 127 24.12 1.29 2.77
CA VAL A 127 23.47 0.26 1.94
C VAL A 127 22.00 0.62 1.65
N LEU A 128 21.26 1.09 2.66
CA LEU A 128 19.87 1.50 2.48
C LEU A 128 19.74 2.77 1.63
N ASP A 129 20.63 3.73 1.81
CA ASP A 129 20.67 4.94 1.00
C ASP A 129 20.99 4.63 -0.46
N ALA A 130 21.99 3.77 -0.70
CA ALA A 130 22.38 3.32 -2.03
C ALA A 130 21.28 2.48 -2.71
N TYR A 131 20.50 1.72 -1.93
CA TYR A 131 19.32 1.04 -2.42
C TYR A 131 18.30 2.05 -2.97
N VAL A 132 17.89 3.03 -2.15
CA VAL A 132 16.92 4.07 -2.55
C VAL A 132 17.41 4.90 -3.74
N ASP A 133 18.70 5.25 -3.77
CA ASP A 133 19.29 5.99 -4.90
C ASP A 133 19.32 5.14 -6.18
N SER A 134 19.59 3.85 -6.04
CA SER A 134 19.52 2.91 -7.15
C SER A 134 18.10 2.79 -7.69
N LEU A 135 17.09 2.73 -6.82
CA LEU A 135 15.69 2.72 -7.23
C LEU A 135 15.33 3.99 -8.00
N SER A 136 15.57 5.14 -7.37
CA SER A 136 15.22 6.45 -7.91
C SER A 136 15.91 6.74 -9.24
N ARG A 137 17.15 6.30 -9.43
CA ARG A 137 17.89 6.51 -10.69
C ARG A 137 17.50 5.53 -11.79
N LYS A 138 17.37 4.23 -11.46
CA LYS A 138 17.20 3.15 -12.46
C LYS A 138 15.75 2.94 -12.88
N PHE A 139 14.80 3.44 -12.10
CA PHE A 139 13.36 3.29 -12.30
C PHE A 139 12.63 4.65 -12.29
N ARG A 140 13.35 5.74 -12.63
CA ARG A 140 12.82 7.12 -12.66
C ARG A 140 11.68 7.33 -13.65
N ASP A 141 11.63 6.47 -14.66
CA ASP A 141 10.69 6.51 -15.78
C ASP A 141 9.32 5.96 -15.40
N PHE A 142 9.23 5.22 -14.29
CA PHE A 142 7.96 4.88 -13.69
C PHE A 142 7.48 6.08 -12.85
N THR A 143 6.20 6.45 -12.97
CA THR A 143 5.53 7.44 -12.10
C THR A 143 5.34 6.87 -10.70
N LEU A 144 6.45 6.62 -10.00
CA LEU A 144 6.49 6.02 -8.69
C LEU A 144 6.41 7.10 -7.60
N PRO A 145 5.86 6.78 -6.43
CA PRO A 145 5.99 7.65 -5.27
C PRO A 145 7.47 7.90 -4.96
N LYS A 146 7.77 9.09 -4.45
CA LYS A 146 9.13 9.45 -4.05
C LYS A 146 9.61 8.49 -2.95
N PHE A 147 10.67 7.75 -3.22
CA PHE A 147 11.27 6.87 -2.22
C PHE A 147 12.02 7.70 -1.19
N GLU A 148 11.58 7.59 0.06
CA GLU A 148 12.24 8.24 1.18
C GLU A 148 13.46 7.43 1.63
N LYS A 149 14.49 8.13 2.12
CA LYS A 149 15.63 7.46 2.74
C LYS A 149 15.15 6.67 3.96
N LEU A 150 15.53 5.39 4.00
CA LEU A 150 14.96 4.43 4.94
C LEU A 150 15.42 4.64 6.39
N LEU A 151 16.55 5.30 6.60
CA LEU A 151 17.04 5.79 7.89
C LEU A 151 17.06 7.31 7.89
N THR A 152 15.90 7.91 8.16
CA THR A 152 15.72 9.34 8.34
C THR A 152 15.18 9.63 9.73
N GLY A 153 15.69 10.70 10.34
CA GLY A 153 15.09 11.24 11.55
C GLY A 153 13.76 11.87 11.19
N ASN A 154 12.73 11.66 12.01
CA ASN A 154 11.45 12.33 11.82
C ASN A 154 11.62 13.81 12.17
N LYS A 155 11.97 14.65 11.17
CA LYS A 155 12.21 16.08 11.37
C LYS A 155 11.03 16.78 12.05
N ALA A 156 9.79 16.33 11.81
CA ALA A 156 8.60 16.92 12.41
C ALA A 156 8.53 16.68 13.93
N LEU A 157 8.98 15.52 14.42
CA LEU A 157 9.00 15.23 15.86
C LEU A 157 10.07 16.04 16.61
N TYR A 158 11.18 16.35 15.95
CA TYR A 158 12.32 17.06 16.57
C TYR A 158 12.39 18.54 16.21
N GLN A 159 11.46 19.05 15.40
CA GLN A 159 11.43 20.47 14.97
C GLN A 159 11.33 21.44 16.14
N LYS A 160 10.68 21.03 17.24
CA LYS A 160 10.52 21.86 18.44
C LYS A 160 11.73 21.81 19.38
N TYR A 161 12.62 20.83 19.22
CA TYR A 161 13.74 20.58 20.11
C TYR A 161 15.03 20.42 19.31
N GLU A 162 15.56 21.52 18.77
CA GLU A 162 16.78 21.52 17.94
C GLU A 162 18.00 20.92 18.66
N TRP A 163 18.09 21.10 19.98
CA TRP A 163 19.12 20.48 20.83
C TRP A 163 18.97 18.96 20.97
N PHE A 164 17.78 18.44 20.68
CA PHE A 164 17.42 17.02 20.67
C PHE A 164 17.48 16.39 19.27
N MET A 165 17.91 17.13 18.23
CA MET A 165 18.25 16.49 16.96
C MET A 165 19.62 15.82 17.10
N PRO A 166 19.71 14.49 17.28
CA PRO A 166 20.98 13.83 17.09
C PRO A 166 21.42 14.11 15.65
N LYS A 167 22.56 14.79 15.51
CA LYS A 167 23.25 14.97 14.22
C LYS A 167 23.56 13.62 13.55
N ASP A 168 23.47 12.54 14.32
CA ASP A 168 23.76 11.18 13.92
C ASP A 168 22.53 10.27 14.05
N ILE A 169 21.86 10.06 12.90
CA ILE A 169 20.68 9.20 12.79
C ILE A 169 20.95 7.75 13.20
N VAL A 170 22.20 7.28 13.09
CA VAL A 170 22.56 5.91 13.49
C VAL A 170 22.55 5.80 15.00
N ARG A 171 23.15 6.79 15.69
CA ARG A 171 23.09 6.88 17.16
C ARG A 171 21.68 7.03 17.69
N LEU A 172 20.80 7.77 16.99
CA LEU A 172 19.38 7.86 17.37
C LEU A 172 18.71 6.48 17.43
N HIS A 173 19.01 5.63 16.46
CA HIS A 173 18.34 4.35 16.31
C HIS A 173 18.98 3.22 17.13
N PHE A 174 20.31 3.23 17.30
CA PHE A 174 21.04 2.12 17.90
C PHE A 174 21.81 2.47 19.18
N GLY A 175 21.93 3.75 19.55
CA GLY A 175 22.78 4.17 20.67
C GLY A 175 22.31 3.69 22.04
N HIS A 176 21.00 3.48 22.20
CA HIS A 176 20.39 2.99 23.44
C HIS A 176 19.42 1.83 23.23
N ALA A 177 19.39 1.28 22.01
CA ALA A 177 18.47 0.21 21.67
C ALA A 177 18.88 -1.11 22.33
N THR A 178 17.89 -1.90 22.74
CA THR A 178 18.09 -3.30 23.10
C THR A 178 18.25 -4.17 21.85
N VAL A 179 18.72 -5.41 22.02
CA VAL A 179 18.80 -6.39 20.92
C VAL A 179 17.43 -6.59 20.25
N ALA A 180 16.35 -6.70 21.03
CA ALA A 180 14.99 -6.83 20.49
C ALA A 180 14.59 -5.60 19.65
N GLU A 181 14.85 -4.39 20.14
CA GLU A 181 14.53 -3.15 19.43
C GLU A 181 15.35 -3.00 18.14
N ALA A 182 16.64 -3.31 18.18
CA ALA A 182 17.51 -3.29 17.02
C ALA A 182 17.08 -4.33 15.98
N SER A 183 16.70 -5.54 16.40
CA SER A 183 16.16 -6.57 15.53
C SER A 183 14.86 -6.12 14.85
N ALA A 184 13.88 -5.67 15.64
CA ALA A 184 12.61 -5.16 15.12
C ALA A 184 12.81 -3.98 14.15
N LEU A 185 13.78 -3.10 14.41
CA LEU A 185 14.13 -2.02 13.50
C LEU A 185 14.67 -2.56 12.17
N LEU A 186 15.59 -3.53 12.19
CA LEU A 186 16.13 -4.16 10.98
C LEU A 186 15.03 -4.85 10.17
N THR A 187 14.14 -5.60 10.82
CA THR A 187 12.98 -6.24 10.19
C THR A 187 12.05 -5.22 9.56
N THR A 188 11.78 -4.09 10.25
CA THR A 188 11.03 -2.97 9.68
C THR A 188 11.71 -2.41 8.42
N LYS A 189 13.03 -2.30 8.39
CA LYS A 189 13.76 -1.84 7.18
C LYS A 189 13.69 -2.88 6.06
N GLN A 190 13.78 -4.17 6.37
CA GLN A 190 13.59 -5.24 5.39
C GLN A 190 12.20 -5.17 4.75
N TYR A 191 11.14 -5.02 5.55
CA TYR A 191 9.78 -4.83 5.07
C TYR A 191 9.66 -3.60 4.15
N LYS A 192 10.23 -2.45 4.52
CA LYS A 192 10.22 -1.25 3.66
C LYS A 192 10.96 -1.48 2.33
N VAL A 193 12.08 -2.21 2.35
CA VAL A 193 12.81 -2.61 1.13
C VAL A 193 11.90 -3.45 0.22
N PHE A 194 11.17 -4.43 0.76
CA PHE A 194 10.20 -5.20 -0.02
C PHE A 194 9.06 -4.35 -0.55
N ARG A 195 8.50 -3.44 0.24
CA ARG A 195 7.46 -2.51 -0.23
C ARG A 195 7.91 -1.65 -1.39
N TYR A 196 9.13 -1.10 -1.35
CA TYR A 196 9.66 -0.30 -2.45
C TYR A 196 9.88 -1.14 -3.71
N ALA A 197 10.36 -2.37 -3.55
CA ALA A 197 10.43 -3.32 -4.66
C ALA A 197 9.04 -3.63 -5.25
N LEU A 198 8.02 -3.81 -4.41
CA LEU A 198 6.65 -4.06 -4.85
C LEU A 198 6.10 -2.91 -5.70
N SER A 199 6.28 -1.66 -5.27
CA SER A 199 5.85 -0.49 -6.03
C SER A 199 6.47 -0.45 -7.42
N ILE A 200 7.76 -0.79 -7.54
CA ILE A 200 8.43 -0.88 -8.85
C ILE A 200 7.88 -2.03 -9.68
N ILE A 201 7.64 -3.19 -9.08
CA ILE A 201 7.06 -4.36 -9.78
C ILE A 201 5.69 -4.01 -10.35
N LYS A 202 4.85 -3.32 -9.57
CA LYS A 202 3.56 -2.82 -10.06
C LYS A 202 3.73 -1.88 -11.26
N GLY A 203 4.69 -0.95 -11.18
CA GLY A 203 5.05 -0.08 -12.30
C GLY A 203 5.54 -0.84 -13.53
N LEU A 204 6.40 -1.86 -13.36
CA LEU A 204 6.92 -2.72 -14.43
C LEU A 204 5.81 -3.51 -15.13
N ARG A 205 4.70 -3.79 -14.46
CA ARG A 205 3.54 -4.42 -15.11
C ARG A 205 2.69 -3.42 -15.92
N GLY A 206 3.03 -2.13 -15.93
CA GLY A 206 2.28 -1.09 -16.64
C GLY A 206 0.99 -0.67 -15.91
N TYR A 207 0.88 -0.99 -14.61
CA TYR A 207 -0.29 -0.67 -13.81
C TYR A 207 -0.01 0.55 -12.94
N SER A 208 -0.79 1.62 -13.13
CA SER A 208 -0.86 2.71 -12.16
C SER A 208 -1.59 2.21 -10.90
N ASP A 209 -1.07 2.57 -9.73
CA ASP A 209 -1.43 2.04 -8.40
C ASP A 209 -2.90 2.29 -7.96
N ILE A 210 -3.78 2.79 -8.83
CA ILE A 210 -5.06 3.37 -8.40
C ILE A 210 -6.23 2.35 -8.44
N TYR A 211 -6.17 1.23 -9.19
CA TYR A 211 -7.40 0.45 -9.47
C TYR A 211 -7.34 -1.08 -9.37
N LEU A 212 -6.25 -1.73 -8.96
CA LEU A 212 -6.08 -3.16 -9.25
C LEU A 212 -5.61 -4.05 -8.09
N ASP A 213 -6.18 -3.88 -6.89
CA ASP A 213 -6.17 -4.99 -5.94
C ASP A 213 -7.18 -6.09 -6.32
N TYR A 214 -7.98 -5.87 -7.38
CA TYR A 214 -9.05 -6.79 -7.76
C TYR A 214 -9.16 -7.18 -9.24
N GLY A 215 -8.13 -7.00 -10.07
CA GLY A 215 -8.14 -7.54 -11.44
C GLY A 215 -9.16 -6.93 -12.43
N CYS A 216 -9.97 -5.95 -12.02
CA CYS A 216 -10.85 -5.17 -12.90
C CYS A 216 -10.39 -3.71 -12.88
N GLY A 217 -10.30 -3.04 -14.04
CA GLY A 217 -10.09 -1.58 -14.09
C GLY A 217 -11.25 -0.79 -13.45
N PRO A 218 -11.22 0.56 -13.44
CA PRO A 218 -12.35 1.37 -12.97
C PRO A 218 -13.63 0.97 -13.70
N ILE A 219 -14.67 0.67 -12.93
CA ILE A 219 -15.85 -0.02 -13.42
C ILE A 219 -16.96 1.01 -13.62
N PRO A 220 -17.48 1.16 -14.83
CA PRO A 220 -18.60 2.04 -15.09
C PRO A 220 -19.85 1.48 -14.42
N VAL A 221 -20.42 2.22 -13.45
CA VAL A 221 -21.71 1.86 -12.85
C VAL A 221 -22.81 2.50 -13.68
N LEU A 222 -23.68 1.68 -14.29
CA LEU A 222 -24.88 2.14 -14.97
C LEU A 222 -25.73 3.01 -14.04
N SER A 223 -25.85 4.30 -14.38
CA SER A 223 -26.56 5.31 -13.60
C SER A 223 -27.99 5.54 -14.10
N GLY A 224 -28.29 5.25 -15.36
CA GLY A 224 -29.64 5.37 -15.89
C GLY A 224 -29.75 5.27 -17.40
N VAL A 225 -30.97 5.45 -17.89
CA VAL A 225 -31.29 5.59 -19.31
C VAL A 225 -31.74 7.03 -19.52
N PHE A 226 -31.12 7.73 -20.45
CA PHE A 226 -31.55 9.02 -20.94
C PHE A 226 -32.25 8.82 -22.29
N GLN A 227 -33.54 9.13 -22.36
CA GLN A 227 -34.34 9.00 -23.58
C GLN A 227 -35.14 10.27 -23.77
N THR A 228 -34.90 10.95 -24.88
CA THR A 228 -35.47 12.28 -25.16
C THR A 228 -36.97 12.22 -25.42
N ASN A 229 -37.44 11.16 -26.07
CA ASN A 229 -38.85 10.92 -26.31
C ASN A 229 -39.19 9.44 -26.12
N ASN A 230 -40.23 9.16 -25.33
CA ASN A 230 -40.69 7.80 -25.05
C ASN A 230 -41.87 7.35 -25.92
N ARG A 231 -42.35 8.22 -26.83
CA ARG A 231 -43.39 7.95 -27.84
C ARG A 231 -42.81 8.13 -29.23
N ILE A 232 -42.91 7.12 -30.07
CA ILE A 232 -42.35 7.09 -31.42
C ILE A 232 -43.36 6.49 -32.39
N GLU A 233 -43.38 6.92 -33.64
CA GLU A 233 -44.27 6.31 -34.64
C GLU A 233 -43.71 4.97 -35.13
N VAL A 234 -44.58 4.12 -35.66
CA VAL A 234 -44.13 2.87 -36.32
C VAL A 234 -43.19 3.20 -37.46
N GLY A 235 -41.97 2.65 -37.42
CA GLY A 235 -40.95 2.86 -38.45
C GLY A 235 -39.93 3.95 -38.13
N ASP A 236 -40.15 4.75 -37.07
CA ASP A 236 -39.17 5.72 -36.60
C ASP A 236 -38.04 5.06 -35.80
N THR A 237 -36.89 5.73 -35.73
CA THR A 237 -35.75 5.29 -34.91
C THR A 237 -35.92 5.77 -33.47
N LEU A 238 -35.90 4.84 -32.52
CA LEU A 238 -35.73 5.18 -31.12
C LEU A 238 -34.27 5.53 -30.87
N GLU A 239 -34.02 6.71 -30.28
CA GLU A 239 -32.71 7.14 -29.81
C GLU A 239 -32.73 7.29 -28.28
N ALA A 240 -31.80 6.60 -27.61
CA ALA A 240 -31.56 6.75 -26.18
C ALA A 240 -30.07 6.55 -25.85
N ASP A 241 -29.66 7.05 -24.69
CA ASP A 241 -28.33 6.87 -24.14
C ASP A 241 -28.41 6.08 -22.84
N LEU A 242 -27.66 5.00 -22.72
CA LEU A 242 -27.34 4.45 -21.39
C LEU A 242 -26.20 5.27 -20.80
N VAL A 243 -26.47 5.88 -19.66
CA VAL A 243 -25.49 6.65 -18.91
C VAL A 243 -24.84 5.74 -17.88
N ALA A 244 -23.52 5.58 -17.97
CA ALA A 244 -22.74 4.97 -16.92
C ALA A 244 -21.85 6.02 -16.25
N SER A 245 -21.87 6.03 -14.92
CA SER A 245 -20.93 6.82 -14.13
C SER A 245 -19.53 6.21 -14.21
N GLY A 246 -18.52 7.03 -14.50
CA GLY A 246 -17.11 6.64 -14.52
C GLY A 246 -16.43 6.78 -15.88
N GLN A 247 -15.11 6.89 -15.88
CA GLN A 247 -14.31 6.90 -17.10
C GLN A 247 -14.13 5.46 -17.61
N PHE A 248 -14.61 5.20 -18.82
CA PHE A 248 -14.32 3.94 -19.52
C PHE A 248 -12.85 3.93 -19.93
N PRO A 249 -12.08 2.88 -19.61
CA PRO A 249 -10.75 2.71 -20.17
C PRO A 249 -10.88 2.39 -21.68
N TYR A 250 -10.81 3.43 -22.52
CA TYR A 250 -10.85 3.36 -23.99
C TYR A 250 -9.87 2.37 -24.61
N SER A 251 -8.78 2.05 -23.89
CA SER A 251 -7.61 1.38 -24.43
C SER A 251 -7.62 -0.15 -24.32
N ARG A 252 -8.65 -0.77 -23.72
CA ARG A 252 -8.71 -2.24 -23.57
C ARG A 252 -10.00 -2.83 -24.16
N PRO A 253 -10.06 -3.01 -25.50
CA PRO A 253 -11.23 -3.57 -26.19
C PRO A 253 -11.51 -5.06 -25.90
N LYS A 254 -10.82 -5.69 -24.94
CA LYS A 254 -10.93 -7.12 -24.67
C LYS A 254 -11.18 -7.39 -23.19
N ARG A 255 -12.42 -7.78 -22.90
CA ARG A 255 -12.91 -8.64 -21.79
C ARG A 255 -13.59 -7.99 -20.58
N GLU A 256 -13.31 -6.73 -20.23
CA GLU A 256 -13.77 -6.22 -18.92
C GLU A 256 -15.15 -5.55 -18.93
N PHE A 257 -15.61 -5.05 -20.08
CA PHE A 257 -16.91 -4.40 -20.23
C PHE A 257 -17.51 -4.69 -21.61
N TYR A 258 -18.78 -5.08 -21.65
CA TYR A 258 -19.54 -5.12 -22.90
C TYR A 258 -21.02 -4.79 -22.67
N ALA A 259 -21.66 -4.23 -23.70
CA ALA A 259 -23.07 -3.90 -23.69
C ALA A 259 -23.80 -4.48 -24.91
N GLU A 260 -25.04 -4.88 -24.71
CA GLU A 260 -25.96 -5.35 -25.75
C GLU A 260 -27.29 -4.62 -25.63
N VAL A 261 -27.89 -4.31 -26.77
CA VAL A 261 -29.22 -3.71 -26.94
C VAL A 261 -30.01 -4.58 -27.91
N ASN A 262 -31.14 -5.12 -27.47
CA ASN A 262 -31.96 -6.08 -28.23
C ASN A 262 -31.11 -7.25 -28.81
N GLY A 263 -30.14 -7.73 -28.05
CA GLY A 263 -29.22 -8.80 -28.44
C GLY A 263 -28.10 -8.39 -29.41
N LYS A 264 -28.01 -7.11 -29.80
CA LYS A 264 -26.92 -6.58 -30.64
C LYS A 264 -25.88 -5.88 -29.77
N ARG A 265 -24.60 -6.18 -30.00
CA ARG A 265 -23.51 -5.51 -29.28
C ARG A 265 -23.43 -4.04 -29.65
N VAL A 266 -23.29 -3.20 -28.64
CA VAL A 266 -23.10 -1.76 -28.75
C VAL A 266 -21.86 -1.35 -27.96
N MET A 267 -21.11 -0.40 -28.50
CA MET A 267 -19.90 0.13 -27.87
C MET A 267 -20.20 1.53 -27.34
N HIS A 268 -19.60 1.89 -26.20
CA HIS A 268 -19.72 3.26 -25.69
C HIS A 268 -19.02 4.25 -26.64
N ASN A 269 -19.52 5.49 -26.68
CA ASN A 269 -18.92 6.59 -27.41
C ASN A 269 -17.78 7.26 -26.61
N ARG A 270 -17.14 8.29 -27.19
CA ARG A 270 -16.05 9.07 -26.55
C ARG A 270 -16.46 9.87 -25.31
N GLU A 271 -17.75 9.90 -25.00
CA GLU A 271 -18.30 10.56 -23.81
C GLU A 271 -18.70 9.55 -22.71
N GLY A 272 -18.45 8.25 -22.92
CA GLY A 272 -18.84 7.21 -21.97
C GLY A 272 -20.34 6.89 -21.98
N ARG A 273 -21.07 7.26 -23.04
CA ARG A 273 -22.48 6.88 -23.23
C ARG A 273 -22.56 5.67 -24.13
N ILE A 274 -23.50 4.76 -23.87
CA ILE A 274 -23.75 3.62 -24.74
C ILE A 274 -24.99 3.94 -25.57
N PRO A 275 -24.86 4.20 -26.88
CA PRO A 275 -25.99 4.57 -27.72
C PRO A 275 -26.94 3.38 -27.88
N VAL A 276 -28.23 3.68 -27.81
CA VAL A 276 -29.35 2.77 -27.98
C VAL A 276 -30.14 3.26 -29.19
N GLU A 277 -29.95 2.60 -30.33
CA GLU A 277 -30.58 2.98 -31.60
C GLU A 277 -31.19 1.76 -32.29
N PHE A 278 -32.50 1.80 -32.54
CA PHE A 278 -33.20 0.79 -33.33
C PHE A 278 -34.54 1.31 -33.87
N VAL A 279 -35.01 0.73 -34.98
CA VAL A 279 -36.30 1.06 -35.59
C VAL A 279 -37.45 0.47 -34.78
N ALA A 280 -38.43 1.30 -34.45
CA ALA A 280 -39.63 0.94 -33.71
C ALA A 280 -40.53 0.00 -34.52
N SER A 281 -41.11 -0.98 -33.83
CA SER A 281 -42.08 -1.90 -34.43
C SER A 281 -43.21 -2.23 -33.45
N GLY A 282 -44.35 -2.64 -33.99
CA GLY A 282 -45.56 -2.92 -33.21
C GLY A 282 -46.38 -1.66 -32.91
N LYS A 283 -47.38 -1.76 -32.04
CA LYS A 283 -48.20 -0.64 -31.55
C LYS A 283 -48.39 -0.73 -30.04
N GLY A 284 -48.62 0.41 -29.38
CA GLY A 284 -48.82 0.49 -27.94
C GLY A 284 -47.52 0.37 -27.13
N LYS A 285 -47.63 -0.13 -25.89
CA LYS A 285 -46.48 -0.24 -24.97
C LYS A 285 -45.54 -1.36 -25.39
N GLN A 286 -44.34 -1.01 -25.80
CA GLN A 286 -43.26 -1.92 -26.18
C GLN A 286 -42.12 -1.86 -25.15
N TYR A 287 -41.15 -2.76 -25.30
CA TYR A 287 -39.97 -2.80 -24.44
C TYR A 287 -38.74 -3.12 -25.27
N TRP A 288 -37.64 -2.47 -24.93
CA TRP A 288 -36.33 -2.91 -25.39
C TRP A 288 -35.55 -3.48 -24.22
N THR A 289 -34.65 -4.40 -24.53
CA THR A 289 -33.80 -5.04 -23.54
C THR A 289 -32.38 -4.57 -23.73
N GLY A 290 -31.69 -4.37 -22.61
CA GLY A 290 -30.25 -4.25 -22.65
C GLY A 290 -29.59 -5.12 -21.60
N LEU A 291 -28.34 -5.44 -21.88
CA LEU A 291 -27.48 -6.25 -21.06
C LEU A 291 -26.15 -5.54 -20.97
N VAL A 292 -25.63 -5.39 -19.75
CA VAL A 292 -24.27 -4.91 -19.51
C VAL A 292 -23.55 -5.94 -18.67
N ARG A 293 -22.37 -6.32 -19.14
CA ARG A 293 -21.45 -7.20 -18.41
C ARG A 293 -20.21 -6.43 -18.02
N TYR A 294 -19.85 -6.56 -16.76
CA TYR A 294 -18.72 -5.88 -16.16
C TYR A 294 -18.06 -6.77 -15.11
N CYS A 295 -16.79 -6.51 -14.83
CA CYS A 295 -16.03 -7.16 -13.77
C CYS A 295 -16.02 -6.22 -12.56
N ASP A 296 -16.48 -6.68 -11.38
CA ASP A 296 -16.26 -5.99 -10.10
C ASP A 296 -15.57 -6.89 -9.09
N LYS A 297 -14.52 -6.37 -8.48
CA LYS A 297 -13.65 -7.08 -7.54
C LYS A 297 -13.23 -8.50 -7.97
N GLY A 298 -12.93 -8.70 -9.25
CA GLY A 298 -12.55 -9.99 -9.84
C GLY A 298 -13.72 -10.94 -10.11
N THR A 299 -14.96 -10.49 -9.90
CA THR A 299 -16.19 -11.23 -10.15
C THR A 299 -16.91 -10.64 -11.36
N GLU A 300 -17.35 -11.48 -12.30
CA GLU A 300 -18.16 -11.02 -13.43
C GLU A 300 -19.62 -10.82 -12.99
N TYR A 301 -20.16 -9.64 -13.29
CA TYR A 301 -21.56 -9.29 -13.10
C TYR A 301 -22.25 -9.09 -14.43
N THR A 302 -23.49 -9.53 -14.50
CA THR A 302 -24.39 -9.28 -15.63
C THR A 302 -25.60 -8.53 -15.10
N LYS A 303 -25.84 -7.33 -15.63
CA LYS A 303 -27.05 -6.56 -15.35
C LYS A 303 -27.90 -6.50 -16.61
N THR A 304 -29.11 -7.03 -16.52
CA THR A 304 -30.11 -6.90 -17.57
C THR A 304 -31.13 -5.84 -17.19
N PHE A 305 -31.66 -5.15 -18.19
CA PHE A 305 -32.70 -4.13 -18.02
C PHE A 305 -33.71 -4.23 -19.15
N LYS A 306 -34.94 -3.88 -18.82
CA LYS A 306 -36.09 -3.89 -19.72
C LYS A 306 -36.78 -2.55 -19.59
N ILE A 307 -36.65 -1.72 -20.62
CA ILE A 307 -37.09 -0.33 -20.58
C ILE A 307 -38.32 -0.16 -21.47
N PRO A 308 -39.43 0.38 -20.95
CA PRO A 308 -40.64 0.59 -21.73
C PRO A 308 -40.49 1.78 -22.68
N TYR A 309 -41.11 1.66 -23.85
CA TYR A 309 -41.38 2.77 -24.78
C TYR A 309 -42.78 2.60 -25.40
N TRP A 310 -43.30 3.62 -26.05
CA TRP A 310 -44.64 3.64 -26.64
C TRP A 310 -44.54 3.85 -28.15
N VAL A 311 -45.28 3.04 -28.90
CA VAL A 311 -45.40 3.17 -30.35
C VAL A 311 -46.82 3.57 -30.71
N GLU A 312 -46.97 4.67 -31.43
CA GLU A 312 -48.27 5.19 -31.91
C GLU A 312 -48.59 4.68 -33.32
#